data_AF-A0A7L4NSQ3-F1
#
_entry.id   AF-A0A7L4NSQ3-F1
#
_cell.length_a   1.000
_cell.length_b   1.000
_cell.length_c   1.000
_cell.angle_alpha   90.00
_cell.angle_beta   90.00
_cell.angle_gamma   90.00
#
_symmetry.space_group_name_H-M   'P 1'
#
loop_
_entity.id
_entity.type
_entity.pdbx_description
1 polymer ?
#
loop_
_entity_poly.entity_id
_entity_poly.type
_entity_poly.pdbx_seq_one_letter_code
_entity_poly.pdbx_strand_id
1 'polypeptide(L)'
;MNPKYYRRQIAEIGIEDMVIDVSSLQKAMETMSELDELEKVLNHIKFNLRTDIRNLRVEYMQMIQEADGLINKKSLLGRKKTIDDVVRKKKALKKERNTNIAAYEIIENLINDYLKQIDESRLYIKNHIQMKVK
;
A
#
# COMPACT_ATOMS: atom_id res chain seq x y z
N MET A 1 10.65 -3.10 2.31
CA MET A 1 10.66 -3.28 0.84
C MET A 1 10.37 -1.93 0.18
N ASN A 2 10.85 -1.63 -1.04
CA ASN A 2 10.68 -0.30 -1.66
C ASN A 2 9.26 -0.13 -2.28
N PRO A 3 8.59 1.04 -2.20
CA PRO A 3 7.29 1.28 -2.85
C PRO A 3 7.25 0.88 -4.34
N LYS A 4 8.34 1.09 -5.07
CA LYS A 4 8.44 0.72 -6.50
C LYS A 4 8.24 -0.78 -6.74
N TYR A 5 8.59 -1.63 -5.78
CA TYR A 5 8.39 -3.08 -5.88
C TYR A 5 6.90 -3.43 -5.94
N TYR A 6 6.08 -2.84 -5.06
CA TYR A 6 4.64 -3.09 -5.05
C TYR A 6 3.96 -2.55 -6.31
N ARG A 7 4.39 -1.40 -6.83
CA ARG A 7 3.89 -0.91 -8.13
C ARG A 7 4.17 -1.89 -9.26
N ARG A 8 5.36 -2.50 -9.27
CA ARG A 8 5.71 -3.51 -10.27
C ARG A 8 4.83 -4.75 -10.12
N GLN A 9 4.62 -5.24 -8.90
CA GLN A 9 3.70 -6.36 -8.67
C GLN A 9 2.29 -6.08 -9.17
N ILE A 10 1.77 -4.87 -8.97
CA ILE A 10 0.44 -4.47 -9.46
C ILE A 10 0.41 -4.39 -10.99
N ALA A 11 1.47 -3.93 -11.64
CA ALA A 11 1.55 -3.94 -13.10
C ALA A 11 1.62 -5.37 -13.66
N GLU A 12 2.32 -6.27 -12.98
CA GLU A 12 2.54 -7.66 -13.42
C GLU A 12 1.29 -8.54 -13.29
N ILE A 13 0.29 -8.19 -12.46
CA ILE A 13 -0.96 -8.97 -12.35
C ILE A 13 -1.89 -8.79 -13.54
N GLY A 14 -1.65 -7.82 -14.43
CA GLY A 14 -2.42 -7.65 -15.67
C GLY A 14 -3.85 -7.16 -15.47
N ILE A 15 -4.18 -6.58 -14.30
CA ILE A 15 -5.54 -6.08 -14.02
C ILE A 15 -5.98 -4.97 -14.97
N GLU A 16 -5.04 -4.16 -15.47
CA GLU A 16 -5.33 -3.08 -16.43
C GLU A 16 -5.73 -3.60 -17.82
N ASP A 17 -5.30 -4.80 -18.17
CA ASP A 17 -5.59 -5.44 -19.47
C ASP A 17 -6.80 -6.39 -19.40
N MET A 18 -7.42 -6.53 -18.23
CA MET A 18 -8.52 -7.48 -18.04
C MET A 18 -9.78 -7.02 -18.77
N VAL A 19 -10.39 -7.92 -19.53
CA VAL A 19 -11.64 -7.68 -20.25
C VAL A 19 -12.79 -8.42 -19.55
N ILE A 20 -13.86 -7.69 -19.26
CA ILE A 20 -15.10 -8.29 -18.73
C ILE A 20 -15.89 -8.91 -19.88
N ASP A 21 -15.81 -10.24 -20.05
CA ASP A 21 -16.53 -10.97 -21.09
C ASP A 21 -17.78 -11.67 -20.56
N VAL A 22 -18.94 -11.17 -20.97
CA VAL A 22 -20.25 -11.72 -20.61
C VAL A 22 -21.04 -12.24 -21.83
N SER A 23 -20.34 -12.54 -22.93
CA SER A 23 -20.92 -13.03 -24.19
C SER A 23 -21.72 -14.33 -23.99
N SER A 24 -21.24 -15.22 -23.13
CA SER A 24 -21.90 -16.47 -22.74
C SER A 24 -21.91 -16.66 -21.22
N LEU A 25 -22.74 -17.58 -20.72
CA LEU A 25 -22.73 -17.95 -19.30
C LEU A 25 -21.36 -18.49 -18.87
N GLN A 26 -20.76 -19.33 -19.72
CA GLN A 26 -19.42 -19.88 -19.49
C GLN A 26 -18.38 -18.77 -19.35
N LYS A 27 -18.36 -17.81 -20.29
CA LYS A 27 -17.43 -16.67 -20.24
C LYS A 27 -17.64 -15.80 -19.00
N ALA A 28 -18.90 -15.52 -18.66
CA ALA A 28 -19.24 -14.77 -17.46
C ALA A 28 -18.73 -15.45 -16.17
N MET A 29 -18.81 -16.79 -16.10
CA MET A 29 -18.26 -17.56 -14.96
C MET A 29 -16.74 -17.56 -14.94
N GLU A 30 -16.08 -17.71 -16.10
CA GLU A 30 -14.62 -17.63 -16.24
C GLU A 30 -14.11 -16.28 -15.76
N THR A 31 -14.68 -15.17 -16.27
CA THR A 31 -14.32 -13.81 -15.85
C THR A 31 -14.54 -13.60 -14.34
N MET A 32 -15.62 -14.16 -13.77
CA MET A 32 -15.84 -14.05 -12.31
C MET A 32 -14.75 -14.78 -11.51
N SER A 33 -14.29 -15.94 -11.98
CA SER A 33 -13.18 -16.66 -11.36
C SER A 33 -11.87 -15.88 -11.47
N GLU A 34 -11.60 -15.22 -12.60
CA GLU A 34 -10.41 -14.39 -12.79
C GLU A 34 -10.42 -13.18 -11.83
N LEU A 35 -11.58 -12.53 -11.67
CA LEU A 35 -11.76 -11.44 -10.71
C LEU A 35 -11.47 -11.89 -9.27
N ASP A 36 -11.87 -13.11 -8.89
CA ASP A 36 -11.60 -13.68 -7.57
C ASP A 36 -10.11 -13.93 -7.32
N GLU A 37 -9.38 -14.41 -8.33
CA GLU A 37 -7.94 -14.57 -8.23
C GLU A 37 -7.21 -13.22 -8.14
N LEU A 38 -7.62 -12.23 -8.92
CA LEU A 38 -7.06 -10.87 -8.84
C LEU A 38 -7.29 -10.24 -7.46
N GLU A 39 -8.49 -10.36 -6.90
CA GLU A 39 -8.77 -9.87 -5.54
C GLU A 39 -7.82 -10.52 -4.52
N LYS A 40 -7.65 -11.85 -4.57
CA LYS A 40 -6.75 -12.57 -3.64
C LYS A 40 -5.33 -12.03 -3.71
N VAL A 41 -4.82 -11.84 -4.92
CA VAL A 41 -3.45 -11.31 -5.13
C VAL A 41 -3.35 -9.87 -4.63
N LEU A 42 -4.31 -8.99 -4.97
CA LEU A 42 -4.34 -7.60 -4.50
C LEU A 42 -4.39 -7.51 -2.97
N ASN A 43 -5.21 -8.33 -2.32
CA ASN A 43 -5.31 -8.39 -0.86
C ASN A 43 -3.99 -8.87 -0.23
N HIS A 44 -3.29 -9.82 -0.86
CA HIS A 44 -1.97 -10.25 -0.41
C HIS A 44 -0.93 -9.13 -0.53
N ILE A 45 -0.88 -8.44 -1.66
CA ILE A 45 0.00 -7.27 -1.88
C ILE A 45 -0.30 -6.19 -0.83
N LYS A 46 -1.57 -5.87 -0.60
CA LYS A 46 -2.02 -4.89 0.40
C LYS A 46 -1.59 -5.25 1.81
N PHE A 47 -1.70 -6.53 2.19
CA PHE A 47 -1.24 -7.01 3.49
C PHE A 47 0.27 -6.79 3.69
N ASN A 48 1.07 -7.16 2.69
CA ASN A 48 2.53 -6.98 2.74
C ASN A 48 2.89 -5.49 2.81
N LEU A 49 2.26 -4.66 1.99
CA LEU A 49 2.45 -3.20 1.99
C LEU A 49 2.14 -2.57 3.35
N ARG A 50 1.02 -2.97 3.99
CA ARG A 50 0.66 -2.50 5.35
C ARG A 50 1.66 -2.93 6.41
N THR A 51 2.22 -4.13 6.27
CA THR A 51 3.27 -4.64 7.16
C THR A 51 4.53 -3.78 7.05
N ASP A 52 4.94 -3.44 5.83
CA ASP A 52 6.06 -2.54 5.56
C ASP A 52 5.85 -1.13 6.14
N ILE A 53 4.66 -0.55 5.96
CA ILE A 53 4.30 0.75 6.57
C ILE A 53 4.41 0.67 8.10
N ARG A 54 3.93 -0.42 8.71
CA ARG A 54 4.02 -0.61 10.17
C ARG A 54 5.48 -0.69 10.62
N ASN A 55 6.31 -1.43 9.91
CA ASN A 55 7.75 -1.55 10.22
C ASN A 55 8.45 -0.19 10.14
N LEU A 56 8.20 0.59 9.09
CA LEU A 56 8.72 1.96 8.97
C LEU A 56 8.28 2.84 10.13
N ARG A 57 7.01 2.78 10.54
CA ARG A 57 6.51 3.54 11.69
C ARG A 57 7.26 3.19 12.98
N VAL A 58 7.54 1.90 13.20
CA VAL A 58 8.29 1.42 14.37
C VAL A 58 9.73 1.90 14.32
N GLU A 59 10.41 1.77 13.18
CA GLU A 59 11.79 2.22 12.99
C GLU A 59 11.95 3.71 13.28
N TYR A 60 11.12 4.56 12.66
CA TYR A 60 11.17 6.00 12.93
C TYR A 60 10.80 6.34 14.37
N MET A 61 9.91 5.59 15.01
CA MET A 61 9.60 5.77 16.43
C MET A 61 10.83 5.53 17.30
N GLN A 62 11.60 4.46 17.03
CA GLN A 62 12.85 4.15 17.71
C GLN A 62 13.89 5.26 17.49
N MET A 63 14.10 5.69 16.24
CA MET A 63 15.03 6.79 15.93
C MET A 63 14.66 8.11 16.64
N ILE A 64 13.36 8.39 16.78
CA ILE A 64 12.86 9.58 17.50
C ILE A 64 13.12 9.46 19.01
N GLN A 65 12.94 8.27 19.59
CA GLN A 65 13.26 8.00 21.00
C GLN A 65 14.76 8.10 21.26
N GLU A 66 15.59 7.54 20.38
CA GLU A 66 17.05 7.64 20.46
C GLU A 66 17.54 9.09 20.36
N ALA A 67 16.84 9.94 19.60
CA ALA A 67 17.14 11.36 19.53
C ALA A 67 16.98 12.05 20.89
N ASP A 68 16.05 11.62 21.75
CA ASP A 68 15.90 12.15 23.11
C ASP A 68 17.14 11.85 23.97
N GLY A 69 17.78 10.71 23.75
CA GLY A 69 19.04 10.32 24.40
C GLY A 69 20.28 11.10 23.94
N LEU A 70 20.14 12.05 23.01
CA LEU A 70 21.25 12.91 22.54
C LEU A 70 21.41 14.20 23.34
N ILE A 71 20.44 14.55 24.20
CA ILE A 71 20.52 15.75 25.04
C ILE A 71 21.79 15.66 25.90
N ASN A 72 22.59 16.73 25.91
CA ASN A 72 23.86 16.83 26.64
C ASN A 72 24.98 15.86 26.22
N LYS A 73 24.78 15.00 25.21
CA LYS A 73 25.87 14.21 24.62
C LYS A 73 26.79 15.11 23.79
N LYS A 74 28.11 14.89 23.91
CA LYS A 74 29.10 15.54 23.04
C LYS A 74 28.93 14.98 21.62
N SER A 75 28.83 15.87 20.64
CA SER A 75 28.94 15.52 19.24
C SER A 75 30.39 15.18 18.87
N LEU A 76 30.60 14.63 17.66
CA LEU A 76 31.92 14.36 17.09
C LEU A 76 32.84 15.60 17.06
N LEU A 77 32.27 16.81 17.06
CA LEU A 77 32.99 18.08 17.10
C LEU A 77 33.16 18.63 18.53
N GLY A 78 32.92 17.81 19.56
CA GLY A 78 33.04 18.18 20.98
C GLY A 78 31.93 19.10 21.52
N ARG A 79 31.09 19.69 20.66
CA ARG A 79 29.95 20.53 21.06
C ARG A 79 28.82 19.66 21.63
N LYS A 80 28.28 20.04 22.80
CA LYS A 80 27.10 19.41 23.38
C LYS A 80 25.87 19.70 22.53
N LYS A 81 25.04 18.69 22.28
CA LYS A 81 23.75 18.89 21.61
C LYS A 81 22.79 19.60 22.55
N THR A 82 22.22 20.70 22.08
CA THR A 82 21.19 21.46 22.79
C THR A 82 19.83 20.80 22.67
N ILE A 83 18.87 21.22 23.51
CA ILE A 83 17.47 20.79 23.39
C ILE A 83 16.92 21.15 22.01
N ASP A 84 17.25 22.34 21.49
CA ASP A 84 16.82 22.78 20.16
C ASP A 84 17.36 21.91 19.03
N ASP A 85 18.61 21.42 19.15
CA ASP A 85 19.16 20.48 18.18
C ASP A 85 18.38 19.16 18.15
N VAL A 86 18.01 18.66 19.32
CA VAL A 86 17.22 17.43 19.46
C VAL A 86 15.81 17.63 18.91
N VAL A 87 15.15 18.74 19.23
CA VAL A 87 13.83 19.10 18.70
C VAL A 87 13.87 19.19 17.17
N ARG A 88 14.89 19.84 16.59
CA ARG A 88 15.06 19.91 15.13
C ARG A 88 15.26 18.54 14.51
N LYS A 89 16.10 17.67 15.10
CA LYS A 89 16.28 16.29 14.62
C LYS A 89 14.98 15.50 14.63
N LYS A 90 14.22 15.56 15.73
CA LYS A 90 12.91 14.88 15.84
C LYS A 90 11.92 15.38 14.79
N LYS A 91 11.87 16.69 14.54
CA LYS A 91 11.02 17.27 13.48
C LYS A 91 11.43 16.76 12.09
N ALA A 92 12.73 16.70 11.81
CA ALA A 92 13.25 16.17 10.55
C ALA A 92 12.85 14.69 10.34
N LEU A 93 13.06 13.84 11.36
CA LEU A 93 12.68 12.43 11.33
C LEU A 93 11.17 12.24 11.09
N LYS A 94 10.32 13.05 11.74
CA LYS A 94 8.86 13.02 11.49
C LYS A 94 8.51 13.37 10.05
N LYS A 95 9.16 14.38 9.48
CA LYS A 95 8.94 14.81 8.08
C LYS A 95 9.37 13.72 7.10
N GLU A 96 10.53 13.13 7.34
CA GLU A 96 11.07 12.04 6.52
C GLU A 96 10.16 10.81 6.55
N ARG A 97 9.76 10.37 7.75
CA ARG A 97 8.76 9.30 7.94
C ARG A 97 7.49 9.54 7.13
N ASN A 98 6.91 10.73 7.25
CA ASN A 98 5.67 11.06 6.54
C ASN A 98 5.85 11.01 5.02
N THR A 99 6.99 11.51 4.52
CA THR A 99 7.33 11.47 3.09
C THR A 99 7.47 10.02 2.60
N ASN A 100 8.17 9.18 3.37
CA ASN A 100 8.38 7.79 3.01
C ASN A 100 7.08 6.97 3.05
N ILE A 101 6.23 7.18 4.06
CA ILE A 101 4.92 6.51 4.16
C ILE A 101 3.98 6.93 3.03
N ALA A 102 3.96 8.22 2.66
CA ALA A 102 3.07 8.73 1.60
C ALA A 102 3.24 7.97 0.27
N ALA A 103 4.46 7.55 -0.05
CA ALA A 103 4.72 6.75 -1.26
C ALA A 103 4.02 5.39 -1.25
N TYR A 104 3.86 4.76 -0.08
CA TYR A 104 3.09 3.51 0.07
C TYR A 104 1.60 3.77 0.09
N GLU A 105 1.14 4.87 0.71
CA GLU A 105 -0.28 5.23 0.77
C GLU A 105 -0.86 5.44 -0.64
N ILE A 106 -0.09 6.02 -1.57
CA ILE A 106 -0.49 6.12 -2.98
C ILE A 106 -0.78 4.73 -3.58
N ILE A 107 0.03 3.73 -3.24
CA ILE A 107 -0.11 2.37 -3.76
C ILE A 107 -1.27 1.66 -3.08
N GLU A 108 -1.46 1.85 -1.77
CA GLU A 108 -2.62 1.34 -1.05
C GLU A 108 -3.93 1.85 -1.66
N ASN A 109 -3.99 3.14 -2.00
CA ASN A 109 -5.14 3.74 -2.66
C ASN A 109 -5.40 3.11 -4.02
N LEU A 110 -4.35 2.94 -4.84
CA LEU A 110 -4.47 2.26 -6.12
C LEU A 110 -5.03 0.83 -5.98
N ILE A 111 -4.55 0.06 -5.00
CA ILE A 111 -5.09 -1.28 -4.71
C ILE A 111 -6.57 -1.19 -4.31
N ASN A 112 -6.95 -0.22 -3.48
CA ASN A 112 -8.35 -0.04 -3.07
C ASN A 112 -9.26 0.30 -4.27
N ASP A 113 -8.78 1.13 -5.19
CA ASP A 113 -9.52 1.50 -6.40
C ASP A 113 -9.75 0.27 -7.29
N TYR A 114 -8.75 -0.59 -7.45
CA TYR A 114 -8.93 -1.84 -8.19
C TYR A 114 -9.87 -2.83 -7.49
N LEU A 115 -9.76 -3.00 -6.18
CA LEU A 115 -10.67 -3.85 -5.42
C LEU A 115 -12.13 -3.40 -5.58
N LYS A 116 -12.35 -2.08 -5.57
CA LYS A 116 -13.68 -1.50 -5.83
C LYS A 116 -14.17 -1.82 -7.25
N GLN A 117 -13.32 -1.66 -8.26
CA GLN A 117 -13.67 -2.00 -9.65
C GLN A 117 -13.99 -3.48 -9.84
N ILE A 118 -13.27 -4.37 -9.13
CA ILE A 118 -13.57 -5.80 -9.11
C ILE A 118 -14.99 -6.05 -8.55
N ASP A 119 -15.33 -5.43 -7.43
CA ASP A 119 -16.67 -5.59 -6.83
C ASP A 119 -17.79 -5.07 -7.74
N GLU A 120 -17.58 -3.92 -8.38
CA GLU A 120 -18.51 -3.35 -9.37
C GLU A 120 -18.67 -4.28 -10.58
N SER A 121 -17.57 -4.85 -11.07
CA SER A 121 -17.56 -5.79 -12.20
C SER A 121 -18.30 -7.09 -11.87
N ARG A 122 -18.09 -7.64 -10.66
CA ARG A 122 -18.83 -8.83 -10.20
C ARG A 122 -20.33 -8.56 -10.11
N LEU A 123 -20.72 -7.39 -9.62
CA LEU A 123 -22.14 -7.01 -9.55
C LEU A 123 -22.75 -6.97 -10.96
N TYR A 124 -22.04 -6.37 -11.92
CA TYR A 124 -22.44 -6.36 -13.32
C TYR A 124 -22.62 -7.77 -13.90
N ILE A 125 -21.62 -8.65 -13.73
CA ILE A 125 -21.66 -10.03 -14.22
C ILE A 125 -22.83 -10.80 -13.60
N LYS A 126 -23.03 -10.69 -12.28
CA LYS A 126 -24.15 -11.35 -11.57
C LYS A 126 -25.51 -10.93 -12.12
N ASN A 127 -25.70 -9.63 -12.34
CA ASN A 127 -26.95 -9.10 -12.89
C ASN A 127 -27.21 -9.65 -14.31
N HIS A 128 -26.16 -9.70 -15.14
CA HIS A 128 -26.27 -10.23 -16.50
C HIS A 128 -26.60 -11.73 -16.54
N ILE A 129 -25.99 -12.53 -15.67
CA ILE A 129 -26.32 -13.96 -15.52
C ILE A 129 -27.79 -14.14 -15.11
N GLN A 130 -28.25 -13.38 -14.12
CA GLN A 130 -29.64 -13.45 -13.66
C GLN A 130 -30.66 -13.11 -14.76
N MET A 131 -30.32 -12.18 -15.65
CA MET A 131 -31.19 -11.84 -16.79
C MET A 131 -31.29 -12.97 -17.83
N LYS A 132 -30.23 -13.78 -18.01
CA LYS A 132 -30.19 -14.88 -18.99
C LYS A 132 -30.81 -16.19 -18.50
N VAL A 133 -31.02 -16.34 -17.19
CA VAL A 133 -31.54 -17.56 -16.56
C VAL A 133 -33.04 -17.44 -16.21
N LYS A 134 -33.67 -16.30 -16.51
CA LYS A 134 -35.13 -16.14 -16.50
C LYS A 134 -35.75 -16.66 -17.79
#